data_AF-A0A8C2JAG8-F1
#
_entry.id   AF-A0A8C2JAG8-F1
#
_cell.length_a   1.000
_cell.length_b   1.000
_cell.length_c   1.000
_cell.angle_alpha   90.00
_cell.angle_beta   90.00
_cell.angle_gamma   90.00
#
_symmetry.space_group_name_H-M   'P 1'
#
loop_
_entity.id
_entity.type
_entity.pdbx_description
1 polymer ?
#
loop_
_entity_poly.entity_id
_entity_poly.type
_entity_poly.pdbx_seq_one_letter_code
_entity_poly.pdbx_strand_id
1 'polypeptide(L)'
;MYRGLLFMIVIWSVTGFNIQVTSVKHFKKDDPLFGQTIIESTDGVFVPSPKNGALFRCTLKDECVEVNSDDEKPKGLRPVASVSSLTSEEEQHVMVFIKILKYKEVRYVNNNNNNNNNHYQGARTGQDAGTEIAFVLDGSGSITCDDFQRAKDFVYNVMFNVWNTCFDASISILSKKKQQLSLQCNFAIVQYGSMIRTELSLLDNENGTKTLEKVKEIQQIYNLTKTASAIHHVLTDIFIPENGSKIDSKKIIIVLSDGVILGDDMNLTDVLNMPQMKGVTRYSIGVGDGILTKPKAIQEMMEIADRGKFFNVSNYAALADILSSLQQSLIGIEGKKVFITVLQSTLMLLCYFYSK
;
A
#
# COMPACT_ATOMS: atom_id res chain seq x y z
N MET A 1 30.74 1.38 80.35
CA MET A 1 29.64 0.45 79.95
C MET A 1 29.07 0.92 78.62
N TYR A 2 29.54 0.39 77.49
CA TYR A 2 28.82 0.35 76.22
C TYR A 2 29.48 -0.76 75.39
N ARG A 3 28.83 -1.93 75.31
CA ARG A 3 29.22 -3.04 74.44
C ARG A 3 28.62 -2.77 73.06
N GLY A 4 29.45 -2.43 72.08
CA GLY A 4 29.06 -2.36 70.68
C GLY A 4 29.04 -3.76 70.07
N LEU A 5 27.86 -4.24 69.71
CA LEU A 5 27.66 -5.48 68.96
C LEU A 5 27.89 -5.18 67.47
N LEU A 6 28.93 -5.76 66.86
CA LEU A 6 29.20 -5.63 65.43
C LEU A 6 28.45 -6.76 64.69
N PHE A 7 27.35 -6.43 64.01
CA PHE A 7 26.64 -7.36 63.12
C PHE A 7 27.38 -7.44 61.78
N MET A 8 28.08 -8.54 61.51
CA MET A 8 28.57 -8.88 60.18
C MET A 8 27.45 -9.56 59.39
N ILE A 9 26.86 -8.84 58.44
CA ILE A 9 25.92 -9.42 57.47
C ILE A 9 26.75 -10.07 56.36
N VAL A 10 26.76 -11.41 56.33
CA VAL A 10 27.29 -12.17 55.21
C VAL A 10 26.20 -12.22 54.13
N ILE A 11 26.38 -11.45 53.06
CA ILE A 11 25.50 -11.52 51.88
C ILE A 11 26.03 -12.68 51.01
N TRP A 12 25.35 -13.83 51.05
CA TRP A 12 25.50 -14.87 50.03
C TRP A 12 24.81 -14.39 48.75
N SER A 13 25.59 -14.12 47.71
CA SER A 13 25.07 -13.89 46.37
C SER A 13 24.58 -15.22 45.80
N VAL A 14 23.26 -15.44 45.78
CA VAL A 14 22.64 -16.55 45.07
C VAL A 14 22.67 -16.23 43.58
N THR A 15 23.66 -16.77 42.85
CA THR A 15 23.64 -16.78 41.38
C THR A 15 22.77 -17.95 40.92
N GLY A 16 21.48 -17.70 40.72
CA GLY A 16 20.57 -18.63 40.05
C GLY A 16 20.11 -18.03 38.72
N PHE A 17 20.65 -18.49 37.60
CA PHE A 17 20.04 -18.25 36.29
C PHE A 17 19.06 -19.39 36.01
N ASN A 18 17.76 -19.08 35.95
CA ASN A 18 16.69 -20.06 35.81
C ASN A 18 16.34 -20.34 34.33
N ILE A 19 17.36 -20.62 33.52
CA ILE A 19 17.20 -21.11 32.15
C ILE A 19 17.91 -22.45 32.08
N GLN A 20 17.16 -23.54 31.88
CA GLN A 20 17.75 -24.85 31.63
C GLN A 20 18.58 -24.79 30.34
N VAL A 21 19.91 -24.88 30.47
CA VAL A 21 20.87 -24.85 29.34
C VAL A 21 20.88 -26.14 28.52
N THR A 22 20.25 -27.20 29.02
CA THR A 22 20.05 -28.45 28.28
C THR A 22 18.71 -28.42 27.56
N SER A 23 18.74 -28.62 26.24
CA SER A 23 17.54 -28.71 25.40
C SER A 23 16.59 -29.81 25.90
N VAL A 24 15.35 -29.45 26.17
CA VAL A 24 14.31 -30.39 26.65
C VAL A 24 13.84 -31.31 25.51
N LYS A 25 13.80 -30.82 24.27
CA LYS A 25 13.41 -31.60 23.08
C LYS A 25 13.90 -30.91 21.80
N HIS A 26 14.36 -31.69 20.83
CA HIS A 26 14.74 -31.19 19.51
C HIS A 26 13.70 -31.57 18.47
N PHE A 27 13.25 -30.58 17.71
CA PHE A 27 12.36 -30.77 16.57
C PHE A 27 13.15 -30.56 15.27
N LYS A 28 13.04 -31.51 14.33
CA LYS A 28 13.69 -31.41 13.02
C LYS A 28 12.77 -31.97 11.93
N LYS A 29 12.77 -31.33 10.77
CA LYS A 29 12.16 -31.82 9.54
C LYS A 29 13.16 -31.69 8.38
N ASP A 30 12.86 -32.37 7.27
CA ASP A 30 13.64 -32.28 6.03
C ASP A 30 13.36 -30.94 5.30
N ASP A 31 13.69 -29.84 5.96
CA ASP A 31 13.67 -28.48 5.43
C ASP A 31 14.79 -27.68 6.11
N PRO A 32 15.82 -27.21 5.38
CA PRO A 32 16.94 -26.46 5.95
C PRO A 32 16.54 -25.15 6.63
N LEU A 33 15.33 -24.65 6.36
CA LEU A 33 14.78 -23.42 6.91
C LEU A 33 13.78 -23.68 8.04
N PHE A 34 13.56 -24.95 8.40
CA PHE A 34 12.68 -25.34 9.49
C PHE A 34 13.21 -24.81 10.83
N GLY A 35 12.36 -24.09 11.57
CA GLY A 35 12.72 -23.49 12.86
C GLY A 35 13.38 -22.11 12.78
N GLN A 36 13.56 -21.52 11.59
CA GLN A 36 13.99 -20.11 11.47
C GLN A 36 12.96 -19.12 12.02
N THR A 37 11.70 -19.53 12.07
CA THR A 37 10.62 -18.78 12.69
C THR A 37 9.83 -19.77 13.53
N ILE A 38 9.54 -19.39 14.76
CA ILE A 38 8.71 -20.17 15.68
C ILE A 38 7.60 -19.26 16.19
N ILE A 39 6.44 -19.85 16.43
CA ILE A 39 5.29 -19.15 16.95
C ILE A 39 4.82 -19.93 18.16
N GLU A 40 4.93 -19.29 19.33
CA GLU A 40 4.55 -19.91 20.59
C GLU A 40 3.06 -19.72 20.84
N SER A 41 2.41 -20.81 21.27
CA SER A 41 1.01 -20.86 21.69
C SER A 41 0.89 -21.79 22.89
N THR A 42 -0.23 -21.71 23.62
CA THR A 42 -0.58 -22.67 24.68
C THR A 42 -0.66 -24.10 24.15
N ASP A 43 -1.00 -24.27 22.87
CA ASP A 43 -1.17 -25.58 22.22
C ASP A 43 0.14 -26.14 21.63
N GLY A 44 1.27 -25.45 21.86
CA GLY A 44 2.59 -25.85 21.41
C GLY A 44 3.27 -24.81 20.54
N VAL A 45 4.33 -25.24 19.86
CA VAL A 45 5.13 -24.38 18.98
C VAL A 45 4.75 -24.65 17.54
N PHE A 46 4.33 -23.61 16.82
CA PHE A 46 4.06 -23.69 15.39
C PHE A 46 5.30 -23.27 14.59
N VAL A 47 5.66 -24.11 13.61
CA VAL A 47 6.88 -23.96 12.81
C VAL A 47 6.53 -24.05 11.31
N PRO A 48 6.62 -22.93 10.55
CA PRO A 48 6.41 -22.95 9.12
C PRO A 48 7.57 -23.64 8.38
N SER A 49 7.26 -24.39 7.33
CA SER A 49 8.20 -25.04 6.42
C SER A 49 8.13 -24.39 5.03
N PRO A 50 9.11 -23.55 4.66
CA PRO A 50 9.21 -22.95 3.34
C PRO A 50 9.29 -23.95 2.18
N LYS A 51 9.88 -25.13 2.40
CA LYS A 51 10.08 -26.14 1.35
C LYS A 51 8.74 -26.66 0.81
N ASN A 52 7.79 -26.89 1.71
CA ASN A 52 6.51 -27.52 1.37
C ASN A 52 5.29 -26.57 1.52
N GLY A 53 5.50 -25.34 1.98
CA GLY A 53 4.41 -24.39 2.27
C GLY A 53 3.54 -24.81 3.46
N ALA A 54 4.02 -25.77 4.26
CA ALA A 54 3.29 -26.40 5.36
C ALA A 54 3.52 -25.65 6.68
N LEU A 55 2.56 -25.74 7.59
CA LEU A 55 2.72 -25.33 8.99
C LEU A 55 2.74 -26.58 9.86
N PHE A 56 3.73 -26.70 10.74
CA PHE A 56 3.83 -27.81 11.68
C PHE A 56 3.49 -27.35 13.09
N ARG A 57 2.71 -28.15 13.84
CA ARG A 57 2.49 -28.00 15.27
C ARG A 57 3.38 -29.00 16.01
N CYS A 58 4.26 -28.50 16.87
CA CYS A 58 5.22 -29.27 17.64
C CYS A 58 4.90 -29.16 19.14
N THR A 59 4.72 -30.28 19.83
CA THR A 59 4.44 -30.31 21.27
C THR A 59 5.50 -31.11 22.01
N LEU A 60 5.61 -30.92 23.33
CA LEU A 60 6.55 -31.73 24.12
C LEU A 60 6.14 -33.22 24.15
N LYS A 61 4.85 -33.51 24.01
CA LYS A 61 4.30 -34.88 24.04
C LYS A 61 4.47 -35.59 22.69
N ASP A 62 4.25 -34.90 21.57
CA ASP A 62 4.22 -35.49 20.22
C ASP A 62 5.36 -34.97 19.34
N GLU A 63 5.60 -35.64 18.21
CA GLU A 63 6.45 -35.07 17.15
C GLU A 63 5.72 -33.93 16.41
N CYS A 64 6.46 -33.16 15.61
CA CYS A 64 5.86 -32.11 14.79
C CYS A 64 4.90 -32.70 13.75
N VAL A 65 3.61 -32.42 13.91
CA VAL A 65 2.53 -32.84 13.01
C VAL A 65 2.16 -31.68 12.10
N GLU A 66 1.93 -31.96 10.81
CA GLU A 66 1.47 -30.95 9.87
C GLU A 66 0.03 -30.54 10.16
N VAL A 67 -0.23 -29.23 10.17
CA VAL A 67 -1.58 -28.66 10.30
C VAL A 67 -2.25 -28.71 8.93
N ASN A 68 -3.32 -29.48 8.80
CA ASN A 68 -4.10 -29.54 7.56
C ASN A 68 -4.92 -28.26 7.39
N SER A 69 -4.72 -27.57 6.26
CA SER A 69 -5.60 -26.54 5.73
C SER A 69 -6.30 -27.10 4.48
N ASP A 70 -7.58 -26.79 4.29
CA ASP A 70 -8.36 -27.23 3.13
C ASP A 70 -7.90 -26.59 1.79
N ASP A 71 -6.94 -25.67 1.84
CA ASP A 71 -6.41 -24.95 0.68
C ASP A 71 -5.18 -25.62 0.03
N GLU A 72 -5.06 -25.48 -1.29
CA GLU A 72 -3.93 -25.94 -2.11
C GLU A 72 -2.61 -25.30 -1.64
N LYS A 73 -1.65 -26.13 -1.21
CA LYS A 73 -0.41 -25.69 -0.55
C LYS A 73 0.60 -25.12 -1.57
N PRO A 74 1.00 -23.85 -1.48
CA PRO A 74 1.99 -23.30 -2.40
C PRO A 74 3.41 -23.71 -2.01
N LYS A 75 4.10 -24.41 -2.92
CA LYS A 75 5.51 -24.78 -2.76
C LYS A 75 6.41 -23.53 -2.86
N GLY A 76 7.40 -23.43 -1.97
CA GLY A 76 8.39 -22.35 -1.98
C GLY A 76 7.95 -21.03 -1.36
N LEU A 77 6.74 -20.96 -0.78
CA LEU A 77 6.27 -19.81 -0.01
C LEU A 77 6.37 -20.10 1.49
N ARG A 78 6.78 -19.11 2.27
CA ARG A 78 6.81 -19.20 3.74
C ARG A 78 5.43 -18.78 4.29
N PRO A 79 4.66 -19.68 4.93
CA PRO A 79 3.49 -19.24 5.68
C PRO A 79 3.92 -18.29 6.80
N VAL A 80 3.18 -17.20 6.99
CA VAL A 80 3.31 -16.30 8.13
C VAL A 80 2.15 -16.59 9.05
N ALA A 81 2.41 -16.98 10.29
CA ALA A 81 1.34 -17.19 11.26
C ALA A 81 1.53 -16.32 12.50
N SER A 82 0.43 -15.98 13.16
CA SER A 82 0.37 -15.18 14.37
C SER A 82 -0.66 -15.75 15.32
N VAL A 83 -0.38 -15.67 16.63
CA VAL A 83 -1.30 -16.10 17.69
C VAL A 83 -1.85 -14.86 18.37
N SER A 84 -3.17 -14.81 18.54
CA SER A 84 -3.83 -13.79 19.34
C SER A 84 -4.69 -14.45 20.41
N SER A 85 -4.67 -13.87 21.61
CA SER A 85 -5.56 -14.24 22.71
C SER A 85 -6.43 -13.05 23.05
N LEU A 86 -7.73 -13.28 23.17
CA LEU A 86 -8.68 -12.31 23.74
C LEU A 86 -8.67 -12.48 25.25
N THR A 87 -8.49 -11.40 25.99
CA THR A 87 -8.31 -11.41 27.46
C THR A 87 -9.55 -11.86 28.25
N SER A 88 -10.61 -12.31 27.58
CA SER A 88 -11.86 -12.78 28.19
C SER A 88 -12.20 -14.24 27.91
N GLU A 89 -11.44 -14.95 27.08
CA GLU A 89 -11.70 -16.35 26.73
C GLU A 89 -10.40 -17.15 26.80
N GLU A 90 -10.44 -18.38 27.33
CA GLU A 90 -9.29 -19.31 27.33
C GLU A 90 -8.90 -19.81 25.92
N GLU A 91 -9.53 -19.27 24.86
CA GLU A 91 -9.31 -19.65 23.48
C GLU A 91 -8.23 -18.80 22.80
N GLN A 92 -7.11 -19.43 22.44
CA GLN A 92 -6.10 -18.83 21.55
C GLN A 92 -6.46 -19.09 20.09
N HIS A 93 -6.45 -18.02 19.29
CA HIS A 93 -6.68 -18.10 17.86
C HIS A 93 -5.34 -18.01 17.13
N VAL A 94 -5.01 -19.03 16.34
CA VAL A 94 -3.83 -19.05 15.46
C VAL A 94 -4.26 -18.71 14.05
N MET A 95 -3.91 -17.53 13.56
CA MET A 95 -4.12 -17.14 12.16
C MET A 95 -2.89 -17.46 11.34
N VAL A 96 -3.09 -18.17 10.23
CA VAL A 96 -2.04 -18.57 9.29
C VAL A 96 -2.29 -17.88 7.95
N PHE A 97 -1.47 -16.91 7.61
CA PHE A 97 -1.47 -16.26 6.31
C PHE A 97 -0.46 -16.93 5.39
N ILE A 98 -0.96 -17.66 4.40
CA ILE A 98 -0.18 -18.09 3.26
C ILE A 98 -0.21 -16.93 2.25
N LYS A 99 0.93 -16.27 2.04
CA LYS A 99 1.04 -15.21 1.03
C LYS A 99 0.97 -15.81 -0.37
N ILE A 100 -0.23 -16.06 -0.90
CA ILE A 100 -0.44 -16.42 -2.29
C ILE A 100 -0.26 -15.14 -3.12
N LEU A 101 0.90 -14.98 -3.74
CA LEU A 101 1.00 -14.09 -4.89
C LEU A 101 0.16 -14.74 -5.99
N LYS A 102 -1.09 -14.31 -6.18
CA LYS A 102 -1.87 -14.69 -7.37
C LYS A 102 -1.18 -14.09 -8.59
N TYR A 103 -0.19 -14.81 -9.14
CA TYR A 103 0.11 -14.71 -10.55
C TYR A 103 -1.10 -15.31 -11.27
N LYS A 104 -1.77 -14.49 -12.07
CA LYS A 104 -2.85 -14.93 -12.94
C LYS A 104 -2.22 -15.88 -13.97
N GLU A 105 -2.28 -17.18 -13.69
CA GLU A 105 -1.86 -18.20 -14.65
C GLU A 105 -2.86 -18.16 -15.82
N VAL A 106 -2.47 -17.54 -16.93
CA VAL A 106 -3.20 -17.67 -18.19
C VAL A 106 -2.87 -19.05 -18.74
N ARG A 107 -3.76 -20.03 -18.49
CA ARG A 107 -3.69 -21.31 -19.18
C ARG A 107 -4.05 -21.13 -20.64
N TYR A 108 -3.08 -21.32 -21.53
CA TYR A 108 -3.34 -21.67 -22.91
C TYR A 108 -3.51 -23.19 -23.00
N VAL A 109 -4.72 -23.64 -23.31
CA VAL A 109 -4.95 -25.02 -23.75
C VAL A 109 -4.47 -25.08 -25.20
N ASN A 110 -3.27 -25.65 -25.41
CA ASN A 110 -2.83 -25.99 -26.75
C ASN A 110 -3.21 -27.45 -27.03
N ASN A 111 -4.28 -27.64 -27.79
CA ASN A 111 -4.62 -28.93 -28.38
C ASN A 111 -3.67 -29.13 -29.57
N ASN A 112 -2.53 -29.77 -29.32
CA ASN A 112 -1.60 -30.12 -30.38
C ASN A 112 -2.17 -31.26 -31.24
N ASN A 113 -2.50 -30.93 -32.49
CA ASN A 113 -2.29 -31.85 -33.61
C ASN A 113 -1.55 -31.11 -34.73
N ASN A 114 -0.25 -31.45 -34.81
CA ASN A 114 0.66 -31.46 -35.95
C ASN A 114 0.94 -30.19 -36.79
N ASN A 115 2.26 -29.95 -36.90
CA ASN A 115 3.03 -29.45 -38.05
C ASN A 115 2.77 -28.01 -38.52
N ASN A 116 3.70 -27.10 -38.21
CA ASN A 116 4.72 -26.63 -39.15
C ASN A 116 5.45 -25.38 -38.60
N ASN A 117 6.73 -25.30 -38.98
CA ASN A 117 7.69 -24.23 -38.76
C ASN A 117 7.06 -22.84 -38.70
N ASN A 118 7.26 -22.10 -37.59
CA ASN A 118 7.24 -20.65 -37.61
C ASN A 118 8.14 -20.06 -36.53
N HIS A 119 8.83 -19.01 -36.98
CA HIS A 119 9.80 -18.15 -36.32
C HIS A 119 9.46 -17.81 -34.86
N TYR A 120 10.31 -18.24 -33.92
CA TYR A 120 10.21 -17.85 -32.51
C TYR A 120 10.63 -16.38 -32.34
N GLN A 121 9.67 -15.44 -32.31
CA GLN A 121 9.89 -14.16 -31.66
C GLN A 121 9.72 -14.34 -30.16
N GLY A 122 10.79 -14.09 -29.41
CA GLY A 122 10.84 -14.23 -27.96
C GLY A 122 9.80 -13.36 -27.26
N ALA A 123 8.98 -14.02 -26.42
CA ALA A 123 8.07 -13.35 -25.51
C ALA A 123 8.86 -12.51 -24.50
N ARG A 124 8.61 -11.19 -24.49
CA ARG A 124 9.07 -10.28 -23.43
C ARG A 124 8.43 -10.70 -22.11
N THR A 125 9.27 -10.94 -21.11
CA THR A 125 8.90 -11.05 -19.71
C THR A 125 8.08 -9.81 -19.30
N GLY A 126 6.88 -10.01 -18.77
CA GLY A 126 5.98 -8.91 -18.37
C GLY A 126 6.64 -7.96 -17.39
N GLN A 127 7.05 -6.80 -17.89
CA GLN A 127 7.30 -5.62 -17.07
C GLN A 127 5.96 -5.19 -16.47
N ASP A 128 5.95 -4.93 -15.16
CA ASP A 128 4.90 -4.12 -14.54
C ASP A 128 4.85 -2.79 -15.31
N ALA A 129 3.75 -2.54 -16.03
CA ALA A 129 3.63 -1.36 -16.88
C ALA A 129 3.59 -0.06 -16.08
N GLY A 130 3.50 -0.14 -14.74
CA GLY A 130 3.53 0.99 -13.83
C GLY A 130 2.14 1.47 -13.42
N THR A 131 2.10 2.57 -12.70
CA THR A 131 0.88 3.25 -12.26
C THR A 131 0.81 4.64 -12.87
N GLU A 132 -0.34 4.99 -13.43
CA GLU A 132 -0.64 6.32 -13.95
C GLU A 132 -1.69 6.98 -13.05
N ILE A 133 -1.37 8.17 -12.55
CA ILE A 133 -2.20 8.91 -11.59
C ILE A 133 -2.55 10.26 -12.19
N ALA A 134 -3.83 10.47 -12.49
CA ALA A 134 -4.35 11.74 -12.99
C ALA A 134 -5.05 12.49 -11.85
N PHE A 135 -4.59 13.70 -11.56
CA PHE A 135 -5.31 14.64 -10.71
C PHE A 135 -6.29 15.45 -11.55
N VAL A 136 -7.53 15.50 -11.10
CA VAL A 136 -8.55 16.42 -11.61
C VAL A 136 -8.68 17.54 -10.59
N LEU A 137 -8.06 18.67 -10.88
CA LEU A 137 -7.87 19.79 -9.96
C LEU A 137 -8.91 20.88 -10.24
N ASP A 138 -9.76 21.14 -9.25
CA ASP A 138 -10.68 22.28 -9.30
C ASP A 138 -9.91 23.60 -9.25
N GLY A 139 -10.09 24.39 -10.29
CA GLY A 139 -9.61 25.77 -10.40
C GLY A 139 -10.75 26.74 -10.62
N SER A 140 -11.98 26.40 -10.21
CA SER A 140 -13.18 27.23 -10.33
C SER A 140 -13.10 28.53 -9.53
N GLY A 141 -14.11 29.39 -9.69
CA GLY A 141 -14.14 30.72 -9.08
C GLY A 141 -14.49 30.74 -7.59
N SER A 142 -14.94 29.62 -7.01
CA SER A 142 -15.21 29.50 -5.57
C SER A 142 -13.93 29.44 -4.73
N ILE A 143 -12.83 29.00 -5.33
CA ILE A 143 -11.55 28.80 -4.65
C ILE A 143 -10.76 30.10 -4.65
N THR A 144 -10.31 30.53 -3.46
CA THR A 144 -9.43 31.70 -3.31
C THR A 144 -8.01 31.42 -3.82
N CYS A 145 -7.23 32.45 -4.15
CA CYS A 145 -5.84 32.26 -4.59
C CYS A 145 -5.00 31.46 -3.57
N ASP A 146 -5.18 31.72 -2.28
CA ASP A 146 -4.46 31.04 -1.20
C ASP A 146 -4.88 29.57 -1.08
N ASP A 147 -6.18 29.29 -1.21
CA ASP A 147 -6.69 27.92 -1.18
C ASP A 147 -6.30 27.14 -2.44
N PHE A 148 -6.27 27.78 -3.61
CA PHE A 148 -5.74 27.16 -4.83
C PHE A 148 -4.25 26.86 -4.69
N GLN A 149 -3.48 27.74 -4.05
CA GLN A 149 -2.07 27.45 -3.73
C GLN A 149 -1.94 26.23 -2.81
N ARG A 150 -2.77 26.11 -1.77
CA ARG A 150 -2.80 24.93 -0.90
C ARG A 150 -3.20 23.66 -1.64
N ALA A 151 -4.13 23.75 -2.60
CA ALA A 151 -4.51 22.65 -3.48
C ALA A 151 -3.31 22.16 -4.32
N LYS A 152 -2.55 23.10 -4.91
CA LYS A 152 -1.31 22.78 -5.64
C LYS A 152 -0.25 22.17 -4.74
N ASP A 153 -0.06 22.72 -3.54
CA ASP A 153 0.90 22.21 -2.57
C ASP A 153 0.54 20.78 -2.13
N PHE A 154 -0.76 20.49 -1.97
CA PHE A 154 -1.23 19.13 -1.70
C PHE A 154 -0.89 18.18 -2.86
N VAL A 155 -1.22 18.53 -4.11
CA VAL A 155 -0.87 17.73 -5.30
C VAL A 155 0.64 17.51 -5.38
N TYR A 156 1.44 18.57 -5.20
CA TYR A 156 2.89 18.51 -5.17
C TYR A 156 3.39 17.51 -4.12
N ASN A 157 2.87 17.57 -2.89
CA ASN A 157 3.29 16.71 -1.79
C ASN A 157 2.92 15.25 -2.03
N VAL A 158 1.72 14.97 -2.56
CA VAL A 158 1.33 13.61 -2.97
C VAL A 158 2.28 13.09 -4.04
N MET A 159 2.52 13.88 -5.09
CA MET A 159 3.43 13.50 -6.18
C MET A 159 4.83 13.23 -5.65
N PHE A 160 5.41 14.14 -4.88
CA PHE A 160 6.75 13.99 -4.30
C PHE A 160 6.87 12.72 -3.46
N ASN A 161 5.91 12.48 -2.55
CA ASN A 161 5.95 11.32 -1.66
C ASN A 161 5.73 9.98 -2.39
N VAL A 162 4.78 9.95 -3.33
CA VAL A 162 4.51 8.75 -4.13
C VAL A 162 5.69 8.47 -5.06
N TRP A 163 6.28 9.50 -5.68
CA TRP A 163 7.47 9.35 -6.52
C TRP A 163 8.63 8.72 -5.78
N ASN A 164 8.92 9.23 -4.58
CA ASN A 164 9.97 8.68 -3.72
C ASN A 164 9.72 7.22 -3.36
N THR A 165 8.45 6.78 -3.29
CA THR A 165 8.12 5.38 -3.01
C THR A 165 8.16 4.49 -4.26
N CYS A 166 7.72 5.00 -5.40
CA CYS A 166 7.73 4.28 -6.67
C CYS A 166 9.16 4.08 -7.21
N PHE A 167 10.04 5.06 -6.97
CA PHE A 167 11.44 5.03 -7.37
C PHE A 167 12.36 4.37 -6.33
N ASP A 168 11.84 3.88 -5.19
CA ASP A 168 12.69 3.41 -4.09
C ASP A 168 13.37 2.06 -4.40
N ALA A 169 14.53 2.17 -5.03
CA ALA A 169 15.51 1.11 -5.18
C ALA A 169 16.23 0.75 -3.86
N SER A 170 15.90 1.37 -2.71
CA SER A 170 16.56 1.07 -1.42
C SER A 170 16.17 -0.28 -0.79
N ILE A 171 15.18 -0.98 -1.36
CA ILE A 171 14.96 -2.43 -1.10
C ILE A 171 15.90 -3.31 -1.97
N SER A 172 16.90 -2.76 -2.64
CA SER A 172 17.88 -3.53 -3.44
C SER A 172 19.19 -3.87 -2.71
N ILE A 173 19.43 -3.36 -1.49
CA ILE A 173 20.72 -3.58 -0.80
C ILE A 173 20.88 -5.04 -0.32
N LEU A 174 19.78 -5.78 -0.09
CA LEU A 174 19.81 -7.15 0.42
C LEU A 174 19.41 -8.23 -0.60
N SER A 175 19.19 -7.89 -1.87
CA SER A 175 18.79 -8.88 -2.88
C SER A 175 19.41 -8.58 -4.24
N LYS A 176 20.68 -8.95 -4.41
CA LYS A 176 21.40 -8.97 -5.71
C LYS A 176 20.79 -9.91 -6.78
N LYS A 177 19.57 -10.42 -6.56
CA LYS A 177 18.89 -11.34 -7.48
C LYS A 177 17.36 -11.17 -7.51
N LYS A 178 16.87 -9.94 -7.30
CA LYS A 178 15.47 -9.60 -7.55
C LYS A 178 15.42 -8.65 -8.73
N GLN A 179 15.02 -9.19 -9.87
CA GLN A 179 14.81 -8.48 -11.13
C GLN A 179 13.92 -7.25 -10.85
N GLN A 180 14.55 -6.07 -10.88
CA GLN A 180 14.06 -4.76 -11.30
C GLN A 180 12.52 -4.64 -11.44
N LEU A 181 11.80 -4.72 -10.32
CA LEU A 181 10.42 -4.23 -10.27
C LEU A 181 10.51 -2.73 -9.97
N SER A 182 10.89 -1.94 -10.97
CA SER A 182 10.74 -0.49 -10.90
C SER A 182 9.26 -0.18 -11.06
N LEU A 183 8.59 0.15 -9.96
CA LEU A 183 7.26 0.75 -10.00
C LEU A 183 7.41 2.11 -10.70
N GLN A 184 7.11 2.20 -11.99
CA GLN A 184 7.07 3.49 -12.67
C GLN A 184 5.75 4.17 -12.33
N CYS A 185 5.81 5.33 -11.68
CA CYS A 185 4.62 6.15 -11.40
C CYS A 185 4.69 7.40 -12.27
N ASN A 186 3.72 7.54 -13.17
CA ASN A 186 3.57 8.71 -14.04
C ASN A 186 2.35 9.51 -13.58
N PHE A 187 2.48 10.83 -13.58
CA PHE A 187 1.45 11.75 -13.12
C PHE A 187 0.93 12.60 -14.28
N ALA A 188 -0.36 12.91 -14.22
CA ALA A 188 -0.98 13.92 -15.04
C ALA A 188 -1.82 14.85 -14.17
N ILE A 189 -1.99 16.09 -14.58
CA ILE A 189 -2.85 17.07 -13.91
C ILE A 189 -3.73 17.71 -14.97
N VAL A 190 -5.03 17.57 -14.77
CA VAL A 190 -6.06 18.24 -15.55
C VAL A 190 -6.75 19.23 -14.62
N GLN A 191 -6.57 20.51 -14.90
CA GLN A 191 -7.29 21.56 -14.19
C GLN A 191 -8.62 21.85 -14.91
N TYR A 192 -9.65 22.16 -14.13
CA TYR A 192 -10.93 22.60 -14.68
C TYR A 192 -11.42 23.90 -14.05
N GLY A 193 -12.21 24.64 -14.84
CA GLY A 193 -12.81 25.92 -14.47
C GLY A 193 -13.82 26.31 -15.55
N SER A 194 -13.69 27.52 -16.10
CA SER A 194 -14.35 27.91 -17.37
C SER A 194 -13.97 27.03 -18.57
N MET A 195 -12.79 26.41 -18.54
CA MET A 195 -12.27 25.47 -19.54
C MET A 195 -11.58 24.28 -18.86
N ILE A 196 -11.28 23.24 -19.63
CA ILE A 196 -10.46 22.10 -19.20
C ILE A 196 -9.05 22.28 -19.78
N ARG A 197 -8.02 22.13 -18.95
CA ARG A 197 -6.61 22.28 -19.38
C ARG A 197 -5.74 21.18 -18.78
N THR A 198 -4.99 20.49 -19.64
CA THR A 198 -3.88 19.62 -19.19
C THR A 198 -2.72 20.50 -18.75
N GLU A 199 -2.45 20.52 -17.45
CA GLU A 199 -1.32 21.25 -16.85
C GLU A 199 -0.03 20.41 -16.83
N LEU A 200 -0.21 19.08 -16.74
CA LEU A 200 0.88 18.11 -16.73
C LEU A 200 0.45 16.88 -17.52
N SER A 201 1.23 16.50 -18.53
CA SER A 201 1.01 15.28 -19.33
C SER A 201 1.75 14.08 -18.74
N LEU A 202 1.30 12.86 -19.04
CA LEU A 202 2.03 11.64 -18.68
C LEU A 202 3.46 11.61 -19.27
N LEU A 203 3.68 12.29 -20.40
CA LEU A 203 4.99 12.43 -21.04
C LEU A 203 5.95 13.36 -20.28
N ASP A 204 5.46 14.16 -19.33
CA ASP A 204 6.28 15.12 -18.58
C ASP A 204 7.01 14.51 -17.37
N ASN A 205 6.96 13.19 -17.21
CA ASN A 205 7.44 12.47 -16.01
C ASN A 205 8.91 12.02 -16.10
N GLU A 206 9.65 12.40 -17.15
CA GLU A 206 11.06 12.00 -17.27
C GLU A 206 11.97 12.62 -16.20
N ASN A 207 11.66 13.83 -15.73
CA ASN A 207 12.45 14.55 -14.74
C ASN A 207 11.55 15.06 -13.61
N GLY A 208 11.52 14.32 -12.50
CA GLY A 208 10.67 14.62 -11.35
C GLY A 208 10.80 16.05 -10.82
N THR A 209 12.00 16.65 -10.82
CA THR A 209 12.18 18.04 -10.39
C THR A 209 11.43 19.00 -11.30
N LYS A 210 11.59 18.87 -12.63
CA LYS A 210 10.87 19.69 -13.61
C LYS A 210 9.36 19.44 -13.58
N THR A 211 8.96 18.18 -13.41
CA THR A 211 7.55 17.80 -13.25
C THR A 211 6.93 18.53 -12.05
N LEU A 212 7.62 18.52 -10.91
CA LEU A 212 7.19 19.16 -9.68
C LEU A 212 7.22 20.70 -9.76
N GLU A 213 8.15 21.30 -10.52
CA GLU A 213 8.16 22.73 -10.83
C GLU A 213 6.93 23.13 -11.65
N LYS A 214 6.56 22.35 -12.67
CA LYS A 214 5.33 22.60 -13.44
C LYS A 214 4.10 22.69 -12.55
N VAL A 215 3.98 21.84 -11.52
CA VAL A 215 2.87 21.90 -10.55
C VAL A 215 2.79 23.27 -9.86
N LYS A 216 3.93 23.83 -9.47
CA LYS A 216 3.97 25.14 -8.79
C LYS A 216 3.54 26.28 -9.71
N GLU A 217 3.86 26.18 -11.00
CA GLU A 217 3.59 27.19 -12.02
C GLU A 217 2.13 27.24 -12.49
N ILE A 218 1.32 26.22 -12.16
CA ILE A 218 -0.10 26.15 -12.52
C ILE A 218 -0.84 27.41 -12.07
N GLN A 219 -1.54 28.04 -13.02
CA GLN A 219 -2.37 29.22 -12.83
C GLN A 219 -3.86 28.85 -12.80
N GLN A 220 -4.60 29.41 -11.86
CA GLN A 220 -6.03 29.15 -11.70
C GLN A 220 -6.84 29.63 -12.91
N ILE A 221 -7.78 28.79 -13.38
CA ILE A 221 -8.64 29.06 -14.56
C ILE A 221 -9.85 29.96 -14.19
N TYR A 222 -10.34 29.83 -12.96
CA TYR A 222 -11.55 30.47 -12.40
C TYR A 222 -12.87 30.06 -13.07
N ASN A 223 -13.96 30.60 -12.51
CA ASN A 223 -15.34 30.55 -13.00
C ASN A 223 -16.08 29.22 -12.73
N LEU A 224 -16.39 28.43 -13.76
CA LEU A 224 -17.30 27.28 -13.69
C LEU A 224 -16.68 26.05 -13.01
N THR A 225 -17.48 25.02 -12.72
CA THR A 225 -17.08 23.78 -12.03
C THR A 225 -17.40 22.59 -12.94
N LYS A 226 -16.63 22.46 -14.04
CA LYS A 226 -16.79 21.45 -15.10
C LYS A 226 -16.16 20.09 -14.78
N THR A 227 -16.53 19.48 -13.65
CA THR A 227 -15.90 18.25 -13.13
C THR A 227 -16.11 17.02 -14.03
N ALA A 228 -17.31 16.78 -14.57
CA ALA A 228 -17.60 15.64 -15.44
C ALA A 228 -16.83 15.76 -16.77
N SER A 229 -16.80 16.95 -17.37
CA SER A 229 -15.97 17.22 -18.55
C SER A 229 -14.47 17.00 -18.28
N ALA A 230 -13.98 17.35 -17.09
CA ALA A 230 -12.59 17.12 -16.72
C ALA A 230 -12.25 15.63 -16.60
N ILE A 231 -13.15 14.84 -15.99
CA ILE A 231 -12.99 13.37 -15.92
C ILE A 231 -13.03 12.76 -17.32
N HIS A 232 -13.95 13.21 -18.18
CA HIS A 232 -13.99 12.77 -19.57
C HIS A 232 -12.65 13.04 -20.28
N HIS A 233 -12.10 14.24 -20.16
CA HIS A 233 -10.79 14.61 -20.72
C HIS A 233 -9.66 13.71 -20.21
N VAL A 234 -9.68 13.31 -18.93
CA VAL A 234 -8.72 12.32 -18.43
C VAL A 234 -8.85 10.99 -19.18
N LEU A 235 -10.06 10.50 -19.42
CA LEU A 235 -10.28 9.24 -20.13
C LEU A 235 -9.92 9.30 -21.62
N THR A 236 -10.17 10.43 -22.28
CA THR A 236 -10.06 10.56 -23.74
C THR A 236 -8.77 11.18 -24.22
N ASP A 237 -8.05 11.90 -23.35
CA ASP A 237 -6.86 12.66 -23.74
C ASP A 237 -5.65 12.35 -22.85
N ILE A 238 -5.84 11.87 -21.61
CA ILE A 238 -4.71 11.52 -20.74
C ILE A 238 -4.42 10.02 -20.81
N PHE A 239 -5.42 9.18 -20.57
CA PHE A 239 -5.27 7.72 -20.56
C PHE A 239 -5.35 7.09 -21.94
N ILE A 240 -4.66 7.69 -22.91
CA ILE A 240 -4.56 7.19 -24.28
C ILE A 240 -3.09 6.93 -24.68
N PRO A 241 -2.81 5.90 -25.49
CA PRO A 241 -1.44 5.58 -25.92
C PRO A 241 -0.71 6.73 -26.60
N GLU A 242 -1.44 7.54 -27.37
CA GLU A 242 -0.91 8.69 -28.11
C GLU A 242 -0.30 9.74 -27.18
N ASN A 243 -0.79 9.83 -25.95
CA ASN A 243 -0.33 10.76 -24.92
C ASN A 243 0.46 10.06 -23.80
N GLY A 244 1.04 8.89 -24.09
CA GLY A 244 1.99 8.22 -23.21
C GLY A 244 1.40 7.26 -22.19
N SER A 245 0.08 7.03 -22.22
CA SER A 245 -0.55 6.01 -21.39
C SER A 245 -0.20 4.60 -21.87
N LYS A 246 0.08 3.70 -20.94
CA LYS A 246 0.39 2.30 -21.23
C LYS A 246 -0.87 1.46 -21.06
N ILE A 247 -1.10 0.50 -21.94
CA ILE A 247 -2.32 -0.32 -21.90
C ILE A 247 -2.44 -1.13 -20.59
N ASP A 248 -1.34 -1.72 -20.13
CA ASP A 248 -1.32 -2.60 -18.96
C ASP A 248 -1.03 -1.88 -17.63
N SER A 249 -0.98 -0.54 -17.62
CA SER A 249 -0.73 0.24 -16.40
C SER A 249 -1.96 0.31 -15.49
N LYS A 250 -1.73 0.39 -14.18
CA LYS A 250 -2.77 0.71 -13.20
C LYS A 250 -3.16 2.18 -13.35
N LYS A 251 -4.42 2.48 -13.61
CA LYS A 251 -4.91 3.86 -13.79
C LYS A 251 -5.68 4.33 -12.56
N ILE A 252 -5.37 5.54 -12.11
CA ILE A 252 -5.98 6.17 -10.94
C ILE A 252 -6.40 7.60 -11.29
N ILE A 253 -7.63 7.96 -10.95
CA ILE A 253 -8.13 9.34 -10.98
C ILE A 253 -8.32 9.82 -9.54
N ILE A 254 -7.84 11.03 -9.25
CA ILE A 254 -8.05 11.70 -7.97
C ILE A 254 -8.70 13.05 -8.25
N VAL A 255 -9.98 13.19 -7.89
CA VAL A 255 -10.72 14.45 -8.06
C VAL A 255 -10.62 15.27 -6.78
N LEU A 256 -10.21 16.53 -6.89
CA LEU A 256 -10.22 17.52 -5.80
C LEU A 256 -11.22 18.62 -6.18
N SER A 257 -12.22 18.87 -5.33
CA SER A 257 -13.29 19.87 -5.57
C SER A 257 -13.74 20.53 -4.26
N ASP A 258 -14.11 21.81 -4.32
CA ASP A 258 -14.73 22.54 -3.20
C ASP A 258 -16.25 22.72 -3.35
N GLY A 259 -16.84 22.27 -4.46
CA GLY A 259 -18.21 22.60 -4.81
C GLY A 259 -18.96 21.57 -5.64
N VAL A 260 -20.22 21.94 -5.90
CA VAL A 260 -21.16 21.22 -6.78
C VAL A 260 -20.76 21.45 -8.23
N ILE A 261 -20.95 20.45 -9.08
CA ILE A 261 -20.82 20.60 -10.54
C ILE A 261 -21.74 21.73 -11.04
N LEU A 262 -21.16 22.70 -11.76
CA LEU A 262 -21.86 23.90 -12.23
C LEU A 262 -21.37 24.32 -13.61
N GLY A 263 -22.32 24.45 -14.56
CA GLY A 263 -22.04 24.85 -15.93
C GLY A 263 -21.25 23.81 -16.73
N ASP A 264 -21.33 22.54 -16.33
CA ASP A 264 -20.75 21.41 -17.05
C ASP A 264 -21.70 20.95 -18.16
N ASP A 265 -21.16 20.79 -19.36
CA ASP A 265 -21.89 20.37 -20.55
C ASP A 265 -22.10 18.85 -20.57
N MET A 266 -21.36 18.10 -19.74
CA MET A 266 -21.44 16.65 -19.63
C MET A 266 -22.19 16.19 -18.38
N ASN A 267 -22.89 15.07 -18.50
CA ASN A 267 -23.51 14.39 -17.37
C ASN A 267 -22.48 13.49 -16.66
N LEU A 268 -22.37 13.62 -15.34
CA LEU A 268 -21.43 12.85 -14.54
C LEU A 268 -21.63 11.33 -14.69
N THR A 269 -22.86 10.86 -14.53
CA THR A 269 -23.20 9.43 -14.60
C THR A 269 -22.86 8.83 -15.96
N ASP A 270 -23.08 9.56 -17.05
CA ASP A 270 -22.73 9.11 -18.40
C ASP A 270 -21.22 8.94 -18.56
N VAL A 271 -20.42 9.90 -18.08
CA VAL A 271 -18.95 9.84 -18.11
C VAL A 271 -18.43 8.67 -17.27
N LEU A 272 -18.99 8.46 -16.07
CA LEU A 272 -18.59 7.35 -15.20
C LEU A 272 -18.93 5.97 -15.78
N ASN A 273 -19.92 5.89 -16.66
CA ASN A 273 -20.33 4.65 -17.36
C ASN A 273 -19.59 4.41 -18.68
N MET A 274 -18.67 5.29 -19.09
CA MET A 274 -17.88 5.11 -20.31
C MET A 274 -17.02 3.83 -20.26
N PRO A 275 -16.86 3.10 -21.38
CA PRO A 275 -16.00 1.91 -21.44
C PRO A 275 -14.56 2.16 -20.97
N GLN A 276 -14.02 3.35 -21.23
CA GLN A 276 -12.69 3.80 -20.85
C GLN A 276 -12.50 3.89 -19.33
N MET A 277 -13.59 4.04 -18.56
CA MET A 277 -13.55 4.07 -17.10
C MET A 277 -13.29 2.67 -16.50
N LYS A 278 -13.42 1.60 -17.29
CA LYS A 278 -13.22 0.24 -16.83
C LYS A 278 -11.78 0.01 -16.36
N GLY A 279 -11.63 -0.41 -15.10
CA GLY A 279 -10.33 -0.68 -14.49
C GLY A 279 -9.60 0.56 -13.95
N VAL A 280 -10.21 1.74 -14.08
CA VAL A 280 -9.72 2.98 -13.46
C VAL A 280 -10.18 3.03 -12.01
N THR A 281 -9.23 3.16 -11.08
CA THR A 281 -9.53 3.41 -9.66
C THR A 281 -9.84 4.88 -9.45
N ARG A 282 -10.91 5.21 -8.71
CA ARG A 282 -11.33 6.60 -8.51
C ARG A 282 -11.32 7.01 -7.04
N TYR A 283 -10.67 8.13 -6.77
CA TYR A 283 -10.69 8.85 -5.50
C TYR A 283 -11.37 10.20 -5.68
N SER A 284 -12.04 10.67 -4.65
CA SER A 284 -12.56 12.03 -4.61
C SER A 284 -12.23 12.67 -3.26
N ILE A 285 -11.87 13.94 -3.27
CA ILE A 285 -11.49 14.74 -2.12
C ILE A 285 -12.37 15.99 -2.13
N GLY A 286 -13.36 16.01 -1.25
CA GLY A 286 -14.21 17.16 -1.03
C GLY A 286 -13.58 18.11 -0.01
N VAL A 287 -13.59 19.41 -0.30
CA VAL A 287 -13.00 20.42 0.56
C VAL A 287 -14.03 21.47 0.97
N GLY A 288 -14.14 21.70 2.27
CA GLY A 288 -14.88 22.83 2.81
C GLY A 288 -16.40 22.74 2.70
N ASP A 289 -17.04 23.84 3.08
CA ASP A 289 -18.50 23.91 3.25
C ASP A 289 -19.26 23.76 1.94
N GLY A 290 -18.64 24.11 0.80
CA GLY A 290 -19.24 23.93 -0.52
C GLY A 290 -19.51 22.46 -0.86
N ILE A 291 -18.80 21.52 -0.23
CA ILE A 291 -19.13 20.09 -0.22
C ILE A 291 -19.91 19.71 1.04
N LEU A 292 -19.37 20.00 2.22
CA LEU A 292 -19.85 19.48 3.51
C LEU A 292 -21.31 19.85 3.84
N THR A 293 -21.78 21.00 3.36
CA THR A 293 -23.13 21.49 3.66
C THR A 293 -24.14 21.18 2.56
N LYS A 294 -23.69 20.67 1.41
CA LYS A 294 -24.52 20.48 0.21
C LYS A 294 -24.67 18.98 -0.10
N PRO A 295 -25.84 18.37 0.15
CA PRO A 295 -26.06 16.95 -0.12
C PRO A 295 -25.77 16.54 -1.57
N LYS A 296 -26.08 17.43 -2.53
CA LYS A 296 -25.80 17.20 -3.95
C LYS A 296 -24.29 17.06 -4.22
N ALA A 297 -23.46 17.93 -3.62
CA ALA A 297 -22.01 17.86 -3.78
C ALA A 297 -21.44 16.56 -3.18
N ILE A 298 -21.91 16.18 -1.99
CA ILE A 298 -21.51 14.91 -1.36
C ILE A 298 -21.89 13.73 -2.25
N GLN A 299 -23.11 13.74 -2.81
CA GLN A 299 -23.56 12.69 -3.73
C GLN A 299 -22.68 12.61 -4.98
N GLU A 300 -22.39 13.73 -5.63
CA GLU A 300 -21.48 13.79 -6.80
C GLU A 300 -20.10 13.22 -6.45
N MET A 301 -19.51 13.61 -5.31
CA MET A 301 -18.20 13.11 -4.88
C MET A 301 -18.22 11.63 -4.52
N MET A 302 -19.29 11.13 -3.91
CA MET A 302 -19.48 9.70 -3.62
C MET A 302 -19.70 8.87 -4.89
N GLU A 303 -20.34 9.44 -5.92
CA GLU A 303 -20.54 8.79 -7.21
C GLU A 303 -19.21 8.67 -7.97
N ILE A 304 -18.37 9.72 -7.90
CA ILE A 304 -17.02 9.72 -8.48
C ILE A 304 -16.14 8.66 -7.82
N ALA A 305 -16.05 8.64 -6.50
CA ALA A 305 -15.14 7.74 -5.79
C ALA A 305 -15.59 6.28 -5.81
N ASP A 306 -14.63 5.36 -5.86
CA ASP A 306 -14.95 3.98 -5.48
C ASP A 306 -15.27 3.89 -3.98
N ARG A 307 -15.90 2.79 -3.58
CA ARG A 307 -16.27 2.53 -2.18
C ARG A 307 -15.08 2.71 -1.24
N GLY A 308 -15.23 3.59 -0.25
CA GLY A 308 -14.20 3.87 0.76
C GLY A 308 -13.09 4.83 0.33
N LYS A 309 -13.18 5.43 -0.87
CA LYS A 309 -12.16 6.32 -1.44
C LYS A 309 -12.60 7.78 -1.59
N PHE A 310 -13.70 8.13 -0.92
CA PHE A 310 -14.12 9.51 -0.74
C PHE A 310 -13.52 10.05 0.55
N PHE A 311 -12.72 11.11 0.43
CA PHE A 311 -12.17 11.87 1.53
C PHE A 311 -12.87 13.22 1.62
N ASN A 312 -13.12 13.70 2.83
CA ASN A 312 -13.71 15.00 3.04
C ASN A 312 -12.91 15.74 4.13
N VAL A 313 -12.60 17.00 3.88
CA VAL A 313 -11.83 17.86 4.79
C VAL A 313 -12.53 19.19 4.99
N SER A 314 -12.37 19.78 6.17
CA SER A 314 -13.06 21.02 6.55
C SER A 314 -12.60 22.26 5.80
N ASN A 315 -11.38 22.26 5.24
CA ASN A 315 -10.82 23.32 4.42
C ASN A 315 -9.51 22.86 3.77
N TYR A 316 -8.91 23.70 2.92
CA TYR A 316 -7.67 23.38 2.21
C TYR A 316 -6.45 23.20 3.12
N ALA A 317 -6.42 23.79 4.32
CA ALA A 317 -5.32 23.56 5.26
C ALA A 317 -5.35 22.13 5.85
N ALA A 318 -6.55 21.56 6.00
CA ALA A 318 -6.75 20.18 6.46
C ALA A 318 -6.42 19.11 5.40
N LEU A 319 -6.06 19.50 4.17
CA LEU A 319 -5.58 18.53 3.15
C LEU A 319 -4.32 17.78 3.61
N ALA A 320 -3.50 18.38 4.47
CA ALA A 320 -2.33 17.73 5.05
C ALA A 320 -2.70 16.49 5.89
N ASP A 321 -3.88 16.47 6.50
CA ASP A 321 -4.32 15.41 7.41
C ASP A 321 -4.58 14.09 6.67
N ILE A 322 -5.07 14.19 5.41
CA ILE A 322 -5.40 13.03 4.59
C ILE A 322 -4.23 12.55 3.71
N LEU A 323 -3.13 13.32 3.64
CA LEU A 323 -1.99 13.05 2.77
C LEU A 323 -1.43 11.63 2.99
N SER A 324 -1.20 11.26 4.25
CA SER A 324 -0.64 9.95 4.61
C SER A 324 -1.58 8.80 4.25
N SER A 325 -2.88 8.96 4.52
CA SER A 325 -3.91 7.95 4.20
C SER A 325 -4.03 7.75 2.70
N LEU A 326 -4.09 8.84 1.92
CA LEU A 326 -4.17 8.78 0.47
C LEU A 326 -2.91 8.13 -0.12
N GLN A 327 -1.71 8.53 0.34
CA GLN A 327 -0.45 7.93 -0.08
C GLN A 327 -0.43 6.41 0.14
N GLN A 328 -0.81 5.95 1.34
CA GLN A 328 -0.85 4.52 1.67
C GLN A 328 -1.84 3.77 0.76
N SER A 329 -2.98 4.38 0.47
CA SER A 329 -3.98 3.85 -0.44
C SER A 329 -3.46 3.71 -1.87
N LEU A 330 -2.76 4.73 -2.38
CA LEU A 330 -2.18 4.73 -3.73
C LEU A 330 -1.09 3.67 -3.92
N ILE A 331 -0.21 3.50 -2.91
CA ILE A 331 0.89 2.52 -2.91
C ILE A 331 0.37 1.07 -2.70
N GLY A 332 -0.93 0.90 -2.45
CA GLY A 332 -1.53 -0.42 -2.23
C GLY A 332 -1.17 -1.02 -0.88
N ILE A 333 -1.03 -0.18 0.15
CA ILE A 333 -0.89 -0.60 1.55
C ILE A 333 -2.27 -0.91 2.15
N GLU A 334 -3.38 -0.52 1.50
CA GLU A 334 -4.73 -0.90 1.90
C GLU A 334 -4.88 -2.43 2.00
N GLY A 335 -5.00 -2.92 3.23
CA GLY A 335 -5.10 -4.34 3.58
C GLY A 335 -3.84 -4.95 4.20
N LYS A 336 -2.68 -4.28 4.15
CA LYS A 336 -1.56 -4.59 5.04
C LYS A 336 -1.68 -3.69 6.25
N LYS A 337 -2.23 -4.23 7.35
CA LYS A 337 -1.80 -3.77 8.69
C LYS A 337 -0.28 -3.88 8.69
N VAL A 338 0.40 -2.79 8.37
CA VAL A 338 1.82 -2.64 8.67
C VAL A 338 1.83 -2.56 10.19
N PHE A 339 1.93 -3.73 10.83
CA PHE A 339 2.48 -3.78 12.16
C PHE A 339 3.90 -3.25 12.00
N ILE A 340 4.06 -1.95 12.24
CA ILE A 340 5.32 -1.41 12.71
C ILE A 340 5.48 -2.08 14.08
N THR A 341 5.99 -3.30 14.09
CA THR A 341 6.62 -3.83 15.29
C THR A 341 7.82 -2.93 15.46
N VAL A 342 7.67 -1.87 16.25
CA VAL A 342 8.82 -1.18 16.81
C VAL A 342 9.65 -2.30 17.42
N LEU A 343 10.85 -2.53 16.88
CA LEU A 343 11.88 -3.36 17.50
C LEU A 343 12.31 -2.63 18.78
N GLN A 344 11.42 -2.58 19.78
CA GLN A 344 11.65 -1.99 21.08
C GLN A 344 11.88 -3.06 22.14
N SER A 345 12.41 -4.21 21.74
CA SER A 345 12.80 -5.26 22.69
C SER A 345 14.21 -5.82 22.47
N THR A 346 14.90 -5.49 21.37
CA THR A 346 16.32 -5.86 21.20
C THR A 346 17.30 -4.77 21.65
N LEU A 347 16.89 -3.50 21.72
CA LEU A 347 17.75 -2.44 22.25
C LEU A 347 17.73 -2.35 23.79
N MET A 348 16.74 -2.97 24.45
CA MET A 348 16.69 -3.04 25.92
C MET A 348 17.51 -4.18 26.53
N LEU A 349 18.13 -5.05 25.71
CA LEU A 349 19.09 -6.04 26.21
C LEU A 349 20.54 -5.54 26.13
N LEU A 350 20.87 -4.62 25.21
CA LEU A 350 22.22 -4.07 25.11
C LEU A 350 22.50 -2.93 26.11
N CYS A 351 21.47 -2.25 26.64
CA CYS A 351 21.65 -1.27 27.73
C CYS A 351 21.64 -1.89 29.13
N TYR A 352 21.10 -3.11 29.32
CA TYR A 352 21.12 -3.79 30.62
C TYR A 352 22.44 -4.55 30.89
N PHE A 353 23.23 -4.82 29.84
CA PHE A 353 24.53 -5.50 29.96
C PHE A 353 25.74 -4.56 30.12
N TYR A 354 25.53 -3.24 30.17
CA TYR A 354 26.59 -2.25 30.46
C TYR A 354 26.41 -1.52 31.79
N SER A 355 25.42 -1.92 32.61
CA SER A 355 25.25 -1.40 33.96
C SER A 355 24.63 -2.45 34.89
N LYS A 356 25.36 -3.55 35.13
CA LYS A 356 25.46 -4.23 36.42
C LYS A 356 26.47 -5.35 36.39
#